data_AF-A0A520BDE8-F1
#
_entry.id   AF-A0A520BDE8-F1
#
_cell.length_a   1.000
_cell.length_b   1.000
_cell.length_c   1.000
_cell.angle_alpha   90.00
_cell.angle_beta   90.00
_cell.angle_gamma   90.00
#
_symmetry.space_group_name_H-M   'P 1'
#
loop_
_entity.id
_entity.type
_entity.pdbx_description
1 polymer ?
#
loop_
_entity_poly.entity_id
_entity_poly.type
_entity_poly.pdbx_seq_one_letter_code
_entity_poly.pdbx_strand_id
1 'polypeptide(L)'
;MIQPPWPTTTALGEFDRWMADFEGFAFDGGESVQALLARAGGWQAPCALVVGHGGWITARLWSGQKKGQVPAAGTWPSPVRYGRATSIPSAA
;
A
#
# COMPACT_ATOMS: atom_id res chain seq x y z
N MET A 1 -19.92 27.94 13.46
CA MET A 1 -19.19 26.67 13.25
C MET A 1 -19.14 26.41 11.75
N ILE A 2 -17.95 26.38 11.15
CA ILE A 2 -17.76 26.06 9.73
C ILE A 2 -17.58 24.54 9.63
N GLN A 3 -18.47 23.86 8.91
CA GLN A 3 -18.30 22.44 8.58
C GLN A 3 -17.27 22.30 7.46
N PRO A 4 -16.35 21.32 7.52
CA PRO A 4 -15.40 21.08 6.44
C PRO A 4 -16.10 20.59 5.16
N PRO A 5 -15.52 20.83 3.96
CA PRO A 5 -16.16 20.56 2.67
C PRO A 5 -16.15 19.09 2.23
N TRP A 6 -15.66 18.19 3.08
CA TRP A 6 -15.53 16.77 2.77
C TRP A 6 -16.63 15.99 3.49
N PRO A 7 -17.25 14.98 2.85
CA PRO A 7 -18.21 14.13 3.51
C PRO A 7 -17.54 13.45 4.72
N THR A 8 -18.11 13.62 5.91
CA THR A 8 -17.65 13.05 7.19
C THR A 8 -17.89 11.53 7.30
N THR A 9 -18.23 10.87 6.20
CA THR A 9 -18.77 9.52 6.12
C THR A 9 -17.79 8.51 5.55
N THR A 10 -16.54 8.49 6.02
CA THR A 10 -16.00 7.18 6.37
C THR A 10 -16.60 6.91 7.75
N ALA A 11 -17.71 6.16 7.80
CA ALA A 11 -18.36 5.88 9.07
C ALA A 11 -17.30 5.32 10.00
N LEU A 12 -17.09 5.90 11.19
CA LEU A 12 -16.03 5.53 12.14
C LEU A 12 -15.82 4.01 12.26
N GLY A 13 -16.91 3.22 12.19
CA GLY A 13 -16.86 1.76 12.22
C GLY A 13 -16.16 1.08 11.04
N GLU A 14 -16.08 1.69 9.85
CA GLU A 14 -15.27 1.15 8.74
C GLU A 14 -13.78 1.25 9.04
N PHE A 15 -13.37 2.35 9.68
CA PHE A 15 -11.99 2.51 10.11
C PHE A 15 -11.63 1.51 11.20
N ASP A 16 -12.52 1.26 12.15
CA ASP A 16 -12.33 0.22 13.17
C ASP A 16 -12.23 -1.19 12.55
N ARG A 17 -13.08 -1.49 11.56
CA ARG A 17 -13.03 -2.75 10.82
C ARG A 17 -11.73 -2.89 10.02
N TRP A 18 -11.25 -1.82 9.41
CA TRP A 18 -9.96 -1.80 8.73
C TRP A 18 -8.80 -1.99 9.73
N MET A 19 -8.83 -1.35 10.89
CA MET A 19 -7.82 -1.57 11.94
C MET A 19 -7.83 -3.02 12.46
N ALA A 20 -9.01 -3.66 12.51
CA ALA A 20 -9.16 -5.06 12.90
C ALA A 20 -8.72 -6.06 11.82
N ASP A 21 -8.85 -5.69 10.53
CA ASP A 21 -8.47 -6.50 9.37
C ASP A 21 -7.65 -5.66 8.37
N PHE A 22 -6.44 -5.30 8.76
CA PHE A 22 -5.59 -4.43 7.95
C PHE A 22 -5.20 -5.07 6.59
N GLU A 23 -5.03 -6.39 6.56
CA GLU A 23 -4.62 -7.11 5.36
C GLU A 23 -5.79 -7.26 4.37
N GLY A 24 -6.93 -7.74 4.86
CA GLY A 24 -8.04 -8.24 4.05
C GLY A 24 -9.13 -7.22 3.78
N PHE A 25 -9.26 -6.19 4.63
CA PHE A 25 -10.33 -5.21 4.47
C PHE A 25 -10.10 -4.34 3.23
N ALA A 26 -11.15 -4.22 2.41
CA ALA A 26 -11.23 -3.27 1.33
C ALA A 26 -12.39 -2.31 1.62
N PHE A 27 -12.13 -1.01 1.50
CA PHE A 27 -13.20 -0.01 1.45
C PHE A 27 -14.06 -0.23 0.21
N ASP A 28 -15.27 0.32 0.20
CA ASP A 28 -16.15 0.22 -0.97
C ASP A 28 -15.47 0.79 -2.23
N GLY A 29 -15.41 0.00 -3.30
CA GLY A 29 -14.64 0.29 -4.52
C GLY A 29 -13.11 0.31 -4.37
N GLY A 30 -12.58 -0.04 -3.20
CA GLY A 30 -11.15 -0.06 -2.88
C GLY A 30 -10.46 -1.41 -3.14
N GLU A 31 -9.18 -1.47 -2.78
CA GLU A 31 -8.33 -2.66 -2.86
C GLU A 31 -7.82 -3.00 -1.46
N SER A 32 -7.76 -4.28 -1.10
CA SER A 32 -7.14 -4.73 0.15
C SER A 32 -5.61 -4.68 0.06
N VAL A 33 -4.93 -4.61 1.21
CA VAL A 33 -3.45 -4.64 1.23
C VAL A 33 -2.93 -5.96 0.64
N GLN A 34 -3.63 -7.07 0.86
CA GLN A 34 -3.28 -8.37 0.27
C GLN A 34 -3.30 -8.33 -1.27
N ALA A 35 -4.36 -7.79 -1.85
CA ALA A 35 -4.50 -7.69 -3.30
C ALA A 35 -3.41 -6.76 -3.90
N LEU A 36 -3.13 -5.63 -3.23
CA LEU A 36 -2.05 -4.74 -3.61
C LEU A 36 -0.69 -5.43 -3.58
N LEU A 37 -0.38 -6.20 -2.54
CA LEU A 37 0.90 -6.92 -2.39
C LEU A 37 1.07 -8.01 -3.46
N ALA A 38 0.00 -8.75 -3.77
CA ALA A 38 0.00 -9.75 -4.82
C ALA A 38 0.24 -9.10 -6.20
N ARG A 39 -0.49 -8.02 -6.50
CA ARG A 39 -0.36 -7.27 -7.74
C ARG A 39 1.01 -6.63 -7.91
N ALA A 40 1.53 -5.98 -6.87
CA ALA A 40 2.87 -5.38 -6.90
C ALA A 40 3.96 -6.46 -6.98
N GLY A 41 3.84 -7.54 -6.19
CA GLY A 41 4.82 -8.63 -6.16
C GLY A 41 4.92 -9.42 -7.47
N GLY A 42 3.80 -9.61 -8.17
CA GLY A 42 3.75 -10.28 -9.47
C GLY A 42 4.17 -9.40 -10.65
N TRP A 43 4.33 -8.09 -10.44
CA TRP A 43 4.68 -7.17 -11.51
C TRP A 43 6.15 -7.32 -11.93
N GLN A 44 6.35 -7.48 -13.24
CA GLN A 44 7.66 -7.61 -13.88
C GLN A 44 8.01 -6.30 -14.57
N ALA A 45 9.26 -5.84 -14.39
CA ALA A 45 9.69 -4.58 -14.95
C ALA A 45 9.95 -4.70 -16.46
N PRO A 46 9.22 -3.95 -17.32
CA PRO A 46 9.51 -3.94 -18.75
C PRO A 46 10.71 -3.04 -19.08
N CYS A 47 11.20 -2.25 -18.13
CA CYS A 47 12.23 -1.25 -18.30
C CYS A 47 12.98 -0.96 -16.99
N ALA A 48 14.06 -0.17 -17.07
CA ALA A 48 14.91 0.17 -15.94
C ALA A 48 14.34 1.27 -14.99
N LEU A 49 13.28 1.99 -15.40
CA LEU A 49 12.70 3.08 -14.62
C LEU A 49 11.17 3.05 -14.67
N VAL A 50 10.55 3.20 -13.50
CA VAL A 50 9.09 3.17 -13.33
C VAL A 50 8.67 4.36 -12.47
N VAL A 51 7.60 5.02 -12.87
CA VAL A 51 6.92 6.04 -12.07
C VAL A 51 5.63 5.45 -11.53
N GLY A 52 5.44 5.55 -10.23
CA GLY A 52 4.27 5.00 -9.54
C GLY A 52 3.97 5.74 -8.25
N HIS A 53 2.96 5.28 -7.52
CA HIS A 53 2.57 5.87 -6.24
C HIS A 53 3.37 5.26 -5.08
N GLY A 54 3.58 6.05 -4.03
CA GLY A 54 4.37 5.64 -2.87
C GLY A 54 3.89 4.32 -2.26
N GLY A 55 2.57 4.15 -2.07
CA GLY A 55 2.00 2.90 -1.55
C GLY A 55 2.32 1.68 -2.40
N TRP A 56 2.32 1.82 -3.73
CA TRP A 56 2.68 0.74 -4.64
C TRP A 56 4.18 0.42 -4.60
N ILE A 57 5.06 1.44 -4.58
CA ILE A 57 6.51 1.24 -4.48
C ILE A 57 6.85 0.53 -3.17
N THR A 58 6.22 0.95 -2.06
CA THR A 58 6.37 0.31 -0.76
C THR A 58 5.88 -1.14 -0.77
N ALA A 59 4.74 -1.43 -1.38
CA ALA A 59 4.24 -2.80 -1.55
C ALA A 59 5.22 -3.67 -2.37
N ARG A 60 5.80 -3.13 -3.45
CA ARG A 60 6.80 -3.85 -4.27
C ARG A 60 8.06 -4.19 -3.49
N LEU A 61 8.54 -3.25 -2.67
CA LEU A 61 9.68 -3.45 -1.77
C LEU A 61 9.38 -4.52 -0.72
N TRP A 62 8.21 -4.44 -0.10
CA TRP A 62 7.76 -5.43 0.87
C TRP A 62 7.75 -6.83 0.27
N SER A 63 7.09 -7.02 -0.89
CA SER A 63 7.01 -8.31 -1.56
C SER A 63 8.38 -8.88 -1.94
N GLY A 64 9.39 -8.03 -2.18
CA GLY A 64 10.77 -8.47 -2.43
C GLY A 64 11.57 -8.80 -1.17
N GLN A 65 11.41 -8.02 -0.09
CA GLN A 65 12.23 -8.14 1.13
C GLN A 65 11.63 -9.08 2.19
N LYS A 66 10.31 -9.26 2.16
CA LYS A 66 9.51 -9.96 3.18
C LYS A 66 8.58 -10.98 2.50
N LYS A 67 9.12 -11.76 1.56
CA LYS A 67 8.36 -12.71 0.75
C LYS A 67 7.50 -13.63 1.62
N GLY A 68 6.19 -13.65 1.36
CA GLY A 68 5.22 -14.46 2.09
C GLY A 68 4.81 -13.91 3.47
N GLN A 69 5.33 -12.76 3.89
CA GLN A 69 4.91 -12.11 5.13
C GLN A 69 3.82 -11.09 4.85
N VAL A 70 2.83 -11.05 5.73
CA VAL A 70 1.76 -10.05 5.72
C VAL A 70 2.16 -8.91 6.65
N PRO A 71 2.09 -7.64 6.20
CA PRO A 71 2.30 -6.51 7.09
C PRO A 71 1.11 -6.31 8.01
N ALA A 72 1.39 -5.94 9.26
CA ALA A 72 0.42 -5.33 10.14
C ALA A 72 0.50 -3.81 9.99
N ALA A 73 -0.54 -3.08 10.41
CA ALA A 73 -0.56 -1.61 10.33
C ALA A 73 0.71 -0.97 10.96
N GLY A 74 1.14 -1.46 12.12
CA GLY A 74 2.34 -0.96 12.81
C GLY A 74 3.69 -1.40 12.21
N THR A 75 3.68 -2.37 11.28
CA THR A 75 4.89 -2.82 10.57
C THR A 75 4.94 -2.36 9.12
N TRP A 76 3.92 -1.60 8.68
CA TRP A 76 3.93 -1.01 7.35
C TRP A 76 5.16 -0.10 7.17
N PRO A 77 5.90 -0.21 6.05
CA PRO A 77 7.13 0.55 5.90
C PRO A 77 6.90 2.05 5.85
N SER A 78 7.95 2.79 6.23
CA SER A 78 7.98 4.24 6.05
C SER A 78 7.75 4.64 4.58
N PRO A 79 7.12 5.80 4.34
CA PRO A 79 6.95 6.33 2.99
C PRO A 79 8.29 6.49 2.26
N VAL A 80 8.25 6.36 0.93
CA VAL A 80 9.39 6.69 0.06
C VAL A 80 9.80 8.15 0.26
N ARG A 81 11.12 8.43 0.16
CA ARG A 81 11.65 9.78 0.37
C ARG A 81 11.23 10.71 -0.78
N TYR A 82 10.74 11.90 -0.42
CA TYR A 82 10.42 12.93 -1.40
C TYR A 82 11.65 13.33 -2.23
N GLY A 83 11.46 13.50 -3.54
CA GLY A 83 12.52 13.91 -4.47
C GLY A 83 13.65 12.90 -4.67
N ARG A 84 13.49 11.64 -4.22
CA ARG A 84 14.50 10.59 -4.40
C ARG A 84 13.91 9.34 -5.03
N ALA A 85 14.63 8.80 -6.03
CA ALA A 85 14.32 7.50 -6.61
C ALA A 85 14.63 6.36 -5.63
N THR A 86 13.84 5.28 -5.71
CA THR A 86 14.06 4.06 -4.93
C THR A 86 14.54 2.95 -5.86
N SER A 87 15.65 2.31 -5.51
CA SER A 87 16.20 1.19 -6.27
C SER A 87 15.64 -0.14 -5.75
N ILE A 88 15.20 -0.99 -6.67
CA ILE A 88 14.73 -2.36 -6.38
C ILE A 88 15.66 -3.30 -7.16
N PRO A 89 16.21 -4.36 -6.55
CA PRO A 89 17.02 -5.33 -7.28
C PRO A 89 16.20 -5.93 -8.43
N SER A 90 16.80 -6.00 -9.62
CA SER A 90 16.23 -6.85 -10.67
C SER A 90 16.20 -8.27 -10.14
N ALA A 91 15.06 -8.96 -10.28
CA ALA A 91 15.07 -10.41 -10.10
C ALA A 91 16.07 -10.97 -11.12
N ALA A 92 17.11 -11.63 -10.64
CA ALA A 92 18.04 -12.39 -11.45
C ALA A 92 17.45 -13.78 -11.74
#